data_AF-A0A6A2GW82-F1
#
_entry.id   AF-A0A6A2GW82-F1
#
_cell.length_a   1.000
_cell.length_b   1.000
_cell.length_c   1.000
_cell.angle_alpha   90.00
_cell.angle_beta   90.00
_cell.angle_gamma   90.00
#
_symmetry.space_group_name_H-M   'P 1'
#
loop_
_entity.id
_entity.type
_entity.pdbx_description
1 polymer ?
#
loop_
_entity_poly.entity_id
_entity_poly.type
_entity_poly.pdbx_seq_one_letter_code
_entity_poly.pdbx_strand_id
1 'polypeptide(L)' 'MNPMDSELQCKRCGKPIKGGCYNTPDGTFCVDCWDKKISEKIKKDYEKQALKRLQTIGISFKTIKKGTK' A
#
# COMPACT_ATOMS: atom_id res chain seq x y z
N MET A 1 -18.89 -15.12 -11.55
CA MET A 1 -18.87 -13.82 -10.81
C MET A 1 -18.57 -12.73 -11.81
N ASN A 2 -19.29 -11.61 -11.84
CA ASN A 2 -18.84 -10.44 -12.60
C ASN A 2 -17.70 -9.77 -11.81
N PRO A 3 -16.43 -9.89 -12.21
CA PRO A 3 -15.29 -9.53 -11.37
C PRO A 3 -14.84 -8.06 -11.54
N MET A 4 -15.59 -7.23 -12.27
CA MET A 4 -15.06 -5.99 -12.85
C MET A 4 -15.45 -4.65 -12.19
N ASP A 5 -16.31 -4.63 -11.17
CA ASP A 5 -16.78 -3.36 -10.56
C ASP A 5 -16.42 -3.20 -9.07
N SER A 6 -15.29 -3.76 -8.63
CA SER A 6 -14.74 -3.36 -7.33
C SER A 6 -14.03 -2.02 -7.49
N GLU A 7 -14.79 -0.93 -7.52
CA GLU A 7 -14.23 0.43 -7.47
C GLU A 7 -13.24 0.53 -6.31
N LEU A 8 -12.06 1.11 -6.55
CA LEU A 8 -11.04 1.27 -5.53
C LEU A 8 -11.58 2.19 -4.42
N GLN A 9 -11.70 1.70 -3.19
CA GLN A 9 -12.27 2.46 -2.09
C GLN A 9 -11.19 2.97 -1.13
N CYS A 10 -11.40 4.20 -0.63
CA CYS A 10 -10.56 4.73 0.42
C CYS A 10 -10.79 3.99 1.73
N LYS A 11 -9.74 3.36 2.28
CA LYS A 11 -9.74 2.64 3.56
C LYS A 11 -10.27 3.48 4.73
N ARG A 12 -10.05 4.81 4.69
CA ARG A 12 -10.48 5.71 5.77
C ARG A 12 -11.94 6.13 5.69
N CYS A 13 -12.42 6.51 4.51
CA CYS A 13 -13.75 7.13 4.36
C CYS A 13 -14.75 6.28 3.59
N GLY A 14 -14.35 5.12 3.05
CA GLY A 14 -15.18 4.20 2.27
C GLY A 14 -15.59 4.70 0.89
N LYS A 15 -15.28 5.96 0.54
CA LYS A 15 -15.67 6.54 -0.75
C LYS A 15 -14.87 5.92 -1.90
N PRO A 16 -15.48 5.70 -3.08
CA PRO A 16 -14.77 5.35 -4.30
C PRO A 16 -13.71 6.41 -4.66
N ILE A 17 -12.56 5.95 -5.14
CA ILE A 17 -11.43 6.77 -5.58
C ILE A 17 -11.50 6.88 -7.10
N LYS A 18 -11.71 8.10 -7.60
CA LYS A 18 -11.86 8.39 -9.03
C LYS A 18 -10.60 8.99 -9.68
N GLY A 19 -9.49 9.03 -8.95
CA GLY A 19 -8.25 9.70 -9.37
C GLY A 19 -7.03 9.19 -8.60
N GLY A 20 -6.01 10.04 -8.42
CA GLY A 20 -4.79 9.69 -7.70
C GLY A 20 -5.04 9.17 -6.28
N CYS A 21 -4.22 8.22 -5.83
CA CYS A 21 -4.36 7.57 -4.53
C CYS A 21 -3.00 7.30 -3.87
N TYR A 22 -3.02 7.16 -2.55
CA TYR A 22 -1.88 6.66 -1.78
C TYR A 22 -2.11 5.18 -1.46
N ASN A 23 -1.27 4.32 -2.04
CA ASN A 23 -1.31 2.88 -1.77
C ASN A 23 -0.36 2.55 -0.62
N THR A 24 -0.92 2.22 0.55
CA THR A 24 -0.14 1.90 1.75
C THR A 24 -0.18 0.41 2.03
N PRO A 25 0.71 -0.09 2.91
CA PRO A 25 0.70 -1.48 3.36
C PRO A 25 -0.62 -1.99 3.95
N ASP A 26 -1.51 -1.09 4.40
CA ASP A 26 -2.77 -1.37 5.11
C ASP A 26 -4.03 -1.04 4.27
N GLY A 27 -3.83 -0.43 3.10
CA GLY A 27 -4.89 -0.17 2.14
C GLY A 27 -4.68 1.11 1.35
N THR A 28 -5.62 1.38 0.44
CA THR A 28 -5.57 2.59 -0.37
C THR A 28 -6.28 3.75 0.31
N PHE A 29 -5.72 4.94 0.24
CA PHE A 29 -6.32 6.18 0.75
C PHE A 29 -6.52 7.17 -0.39
N CYS A 30 -7.64 7.90 -0.37
CA CYS A 30 -7.79 9.09 -1.21
C CYS A 30 -6.88 10.21 -0.71
N VAL A 31 -6.51 11.12 -1.61
CA VAL A 31 -5.63 12.27 -1.33
C VAL A 31 -6.12 13.08 -0.13
N ASP A 32 -7.41 13.41 -0.07
CA ASP A 32 -7.98 14.17 1.04
C ASP A 32 -7.80 13.50 2.40
N CYS A 33 -8.01 12.19 2.48
CA CYS A 33 -7.85 11.49 3.75
C CYS A 33 -6.38 11.41 4.13
N TRP A 34 -5.52 11.09 3.18
CA TRP A 34 -4.08 11.00 3.42
C TRP A 34 -3.50 12.33 3.93
N ASP A 35 -3.81 13.44 3.27
CA ASP A 35 -3.19 14.73 3.59
C ASP A 35 -3.79 15.37 4.84
N LYS A 36 -5.11 15.26 5.03
CA LYS A 36 -5.82 16.01 6.09
C LYS A 36 -6.13 15.19 7.33
N LYS A 37 -6.26 13.86 7.21
CA LYS A 37 -6.80 12.99 8.28
C LYS A 37 -5.81 11.97 8.82
N ILE A 38 -4.70 11.72 8.12
CA ILE A 38 -3.63 10.84 8.59
C ILE A 38 -2.50 11.69 9.14
N SER A 39 -2.10 11.41 10.38
CA SER A 39 -1.01 12.15 11.02
C SER A 39 0.35 11.76 10.45
N GLU A 40 1.30 12.68 10.46
CA GLU A 40 2.67 12.44 9.98
C GLU A 40 3.34 11.25 10.69
N LYS A 41 3.02 11.02 11.97
CA LYS A 41 3.51 9.85 12.71
C LYS A 41 3.06 8.53 12.07
N ILE A 42 1.78 8.45 11.66
CA ILE A 42 1.23 7.26 11.00
C ILE A 42 1.82 7.12 9.58
N LYS A 43 1.97 8.23 8.84
CA LYS A 43 2.59 8.19 7.51
C LYS A 43 4.01 7.62 7.55
N LYS A 44 4.83 8.06 8.51
CA LYS A 44 6.19 7.54 8.74
C LYS A 44 6.20 6.06 9.13
N ASP A 45 5.19 5.61 9.88
CA ASP A 45 5.07 4.19 10.20
C ASP A 45 4.76 3.34 8.96
N TYR A 46 3.80 3.79 8.13
CA TYR A 46 3.51 3.13 6.86
C TYR A 46 4.73 3.09 5.92
N GLU A 47 5.53 4.15 5.86
CA GLU A 47 6.78 4.17 5.10
C GLU A 47 7.77 3.09 5.58
N LYS A 48 8.00 3.00 6.90
CA LYS A 48 8.86 1.96 7.48
C LYS A 48 8.36 0.55 7.17
N GLN A 49 7.06 0.32 7.27
CA GLN A 49 6.46 -0.97 6.92
C GLN A 49 6.65 -1.30 5.43
N ALA A 50 6.46 -0.33 4.53
CA ALA A 50 6.67 -0.52 3.10
C ALA A 50 8.14 -0.86 2.78
N LEU A 51 9.09 -0.13 3.36
CA LEU A 51 10.52 -0.40 3.21
C LEU A 51 10.91 -1.79 3.73
N LYS A 52 10.37 -2.20 4.90
CA LYS A 52 10.62 -3.54 5.46
C LYS A 52 10.12 -4.64 4.52
N ARG A 53 8.92 -4.49 3.93
CA ARG A 53 8.38 -5.43 2.95
C ARG A 53 9.26 -5.51 1.70
N LEU A 54 9.70 -4.36 1.17
CA LEU A 54 10.63 -4.31 0.03
C LEU A 54 11.96 -5.00 0.32
N GLN A 55 12.52 -4.76 1.52
CA GLN A 55 13.73 -5.45 1.96
C GLN A 55 13.55 -6.96 2.01
N THR A 56 12.43 -7.46 2.56
CA THR A 56 12.12 -8.90 2.60
C THR A 56 12.02 -9.48 1.19
N ILE A 57 11.33 -8.80 0.26
CA ILE A 57 11.22 -9.24 -1.14
C ILE A 57 12.62 -9.34 -1.79
N GLY A 58 13.47 -8.32 -1.59
CA GLY A 58 14.84 -8.32 -2.11
C GLY A 58 15.69 -9.48 -1.54
N ILE A 59 15.56 -9.79 -0.25
CA ILE A 59 16.24 -10.94 0.37
C ILE A 59 15.74 -12.25 -0.25
N SER A 60 14.43 -12.45 -0.33
CA SER A 60 13.84 -13.66 -0.93
C SER A 60 14.31 -13.86 -2.37
N PHE A 61 14.38 -12.80 -3.17
CA PHE A 61 14.89 -12.87 -4.54
C PHE A 61 16.37 -13.29 -4.61
N LYS A 62 17.21 -12.78 -3.69
CA LYS A 62 18.61 -13.19 -3.58
C LYS A 62 18.77 -14.65 -3.17
N THR A 63 17.90 -15.17 -2.31
CA THR A 63 17.91 -16.56 -1.86
C THR A 63 17.45 -17.50 -2.98
N ILE A 64 16.41 -17.14 -3.74
CA ILE A 64 15.96 -17.90 -4.92
C ILE A 64 17.11 -18.06 -5.93
N LYS A 65 17.83 -16.98 -6.24
CA LYS A 65 19.00 -17.04 -7.14
C LYS A 65 20.17 -17.88 -6.63
N LYS A 66 20.27 -18.11 -5.32
CA LYS A 66 21.31 -18.96 -4.73
C LYS A 66 20.94 -20.44 -4.70
N GLY A 67 19.64 -20.78 -4.70
CA GLY A 67 19.13 -22.15 -4.72
C GLY A 67 18.88 -22.72 -6.12
N THR A 68 19.10 -21.95 -7.18
CA THR A 68 18.96 -22.39 -8.60
C THR A 68 20.30 -22.85 -9.21
N LYS A 69 21.22 -23.37 -8.40
CA LYS A 69 22.46 -24.03 -8.86
C LYS A 69 22.43 -25.51 -8.53
#